data_AF-A0A382L9B1-F1
#
_entry.id   AF-A0A382L9B1-F1
#
_cell.length_a   1.000
_cell.length_b   1.000
_cell.length_c   1.000
_cell.angle_alpha   90.00
_cell.angle_beta   90.00
_cell.angle_gamma   90.00
#
_symmetry.space_group_name_H-M   'P 1'
#
loop_
_entity.id
_entity.type
_entity.pdbx_description
1 polymer ?
#
loop_
_entity_poly.entity_id
_entity_poly.type
_entity_poly.pdbx_seq_one_letter_code
_entity_poly.pdbx_strand_id
1 'polypeptide(L)'
;MLSIFNSQGISIILTSISASLLLIPILRVARKKEDLFSQKIALITDEVNNISKSLKGEEKFFAVERVYTKYHFHPIQNMMTGLSFFVIFPVLISAYLFFNINIQSMDEEFLNLVNLSKPDELLFGFNIIPIMIFTINFFDARYKYY
;
A
#
# COMPACT_ATOMS: atom_id res chain seq x y z
N MET A 1 18.04 14.74 30.68
CA MET A 1 17.40 13.49 30.20
C MET A 1 16.18 13.70 29.29
N LEU A 2 15.67 14.92 29.07
CA LEU A 2 14.51 15.18 28.19
C LEU A 2 14.82 15.74 26.78
N SER A 3 16.07 16.05 26.44
CA SER A 3 16.40 16.70 25.15
C SER A 3 16.34 15.75 23.94
N ILE A 4 16.40 14.43 24.16
CA ILE A 4 16.26 13.42 23.08
C ILE A 4 14.80 13.34 22.60
N PHE A 5 13.83 13.69 23.46
CA PHE A 5 12.42 13.83 23.07
C PHE A 5 12.09 15.17 22.40
N ASN A 6 13.05 16.10 22.35
CA ASN A 6 12.81 17.45 21.87
C ASN A 6 13.17 17.65 20.40
N SER A 7 13.57 16.58 19.69
CA SER A 7 13.69 16.61 18.23
C SER A 7 12.41 16.08 17.60
N GLN A 8 11.86 16.86 16.69
CA GLN A 8 10.60 16.52 16.02
C GLN A 8 10.74 15.26 15.17
N GLY A 9 11.92 15.00 14.61
CA GLY A 9 12.18 13.77 13.85
C GLY A 9 12.06 12.50 14.69
N ILE A 10 12.53 12.53 15.95
CA ILE A 10 12.38 11.39 16.87
C ILE A 10 10.89 11.18 17.22
N SER A 11 10.15 12.28 17.41
CA SER A 11 8.71 12.23 17.67
C SER A 11 7.94 11.63 16.50
N ILE A 12 8.31 11.97 15.26
CA ILE A 12 7.74 11.37 14.04
C ILE A 12 7.99 9.86 14.03
N ILE A 13 9.24 9.43 14.23
CA ILE A 13 9.62 8.01 14.22
C ILE A 13 8.82 7.23 15.29
N LEU A 14 8.75 7.75 16.52
CA LEU A 14 8.07 7.08 17.63
C LEU A 14 6.55 6.99 17.38
N THR A 15 5.97 8.06 16.83
CA THR A 15 4.55 8.10 16.46
C THR A 15 4.25 7.11 15.33
N SER A 16 5.10 7.05 14.31
CA SER A 16 4.97 6.09 13.20
C SER A 16 5.06 4.64 13.67
N ILE A 17 5.98 4.32 14.59
CA ILE A 17 6.08 2.98 15.18
C ILE A 17 4.80 2.66 15.97
N SER A 18 4.35 3.59 16.81
CA SER A 18 3.15 3.40 17.63
C SER A 18 1.90 3.17 16.76
N ALA A 19 1.68 4.02 15.75
CA ALA A 19 0.59 3.86 14.79
C ALA A 19 0.70 2.54 14.02
N SER A 20 1.91 2.15 13.60
CA SER A 20 2.14 0.87 12.92
C SER A 20 1.74 -0.31 13.80
N LEU A 21 2.15 -0.33 15.08
CA LEU A 21 1.78 -1.38 16.02
C LEU A 21 0.26 -1.51 16.20
N LEU A 22 -0.45 -0.38 16.25
CA LEU A 22 -1.92 -0.35 16.33
C LEU A 22 -2.60 -0.90 15.06
N LEU A 23 -2.01 -0.65 13.89
CA LEU A 23 -2.57 -1.10 12.61
C LEU A 23 -2.31 -2.59 12.32
N ILE A 24 -1.24 -3.18 12.87
CA ILE A 24 -0.88 -4.60 12.65
C ILE A 24 -2.10 -5.56 12.75
N PRO A 25 -2.91 -5.58 13.82
CA PRO A 25 -4.03 -6.52 13.92
C PRO A 25 -5.07 -6.32 12.82
N ILE A 26 -5.40 -5.06 12.51
CA ILE A 26 -6.38 -4.70 11.47
C ILE A 26 -5.86 -5.14 10.09
N LEU A 27 -4.59 -4.85 9.81
CA LEU A 27 -3.94 -5.22 8.56
C LEU A 27 -3.79 -6.73 8.40
N ARG A 28 -3.56 -7.48 9.49
CA ARG A 28 -3.55 -8.96 9.44
C ARG A 28 -4.90 -9.51 9.02
N VAL A 29 -6.00 -8.98 9.54
CA VAL A 29 -7.36 -9.41 9.15
C VAL A 29 -7.66 -9.04 7.70
N ALA A 30 -7.29 -7.83 7.28
CA ALA A 30 -7.45 -7.39 5.89
C ALA A 30 -6.68 -8.29 4.93
N ARG A 31 -5.38 -8.53 5.19
CA ARG A 31 -4.53 -9.40 4.36
C ARG A 31 -5.03 -10.83 4.27
N LYS A 32 -5.48 -11.41 5.39
CA LYS A 32 -6.09 -12.76 5.37
C LYS A 32 -7.31 -12.82 4.44
N LYS A 33 -8.12 -11.77 4.40
CA LYS A 33 -9.26 -11.69 3.47
C LYS A 33 -8.78 -11.52 2.02
N GLU A 34 -7.80 -10.64 1.78
CA GLU A 34 -7.18 -10.47 0.45
C GLU A 34 -6.66 -11.81 -0.10
N ASP A 35 -5.98 -12.62 0.71
CA ASP A 35 -5.41 -13.91 0.29
C ASP A 35 -6.50 -14.91 -0.11
N LEU A 36 -7.61 -14.95 0.64
CA LEU A 36 -8.77 -15.80 0.32
C LEU A 36 -9.45 -15.35 -0.99
N PHE A 37 -9.63 -14.04 -1.18
CA PHE A 37 -10.17 -13.48 -2.41
C PHE A 37 -9.25 -13.73 -3.60
N SER A 38 -7.94 -13.56 -3.42
CA SER A 38 -6.93 -13.77 -4.46
C SER A 38 -6.92 -15.21 -4.94
N GLN A 39 -7.01 -16.19 -4.03
CA GLN A 39 -7.15 -17.60 -4.39
C GLN A 39 -8.44 -17.88 -5.18
N LYS A 40 -9.58 -17.32 -4.75
CA LYS A 40 -10.85 -17.45 -5.49
C LYS A 40 -10.73 -16.86 -6.90
N ILE A 41 -10.16 -15.66 -7.02
CA ILE A 41 -9.98 -14.96 -8.29
C ILE A 41 -9.03 -15.72 -9.21
N ALA A 42 -7.94 -16.29 -8.67
CA ALA A 42 -7.01 -17.11 -9.44
C ALA A 42 -7.72 -18.30 -10.09
N LEU A 43 -8.53 -19.05 -9.33
CA LEU A 43 -9.31 -20.18 -9.86
C LEU A 43 -10.28 -19.75 -10.98
N ILE A 44 -10.98 -18.63 -10.79
CA ILE A 44 -11.91 -18.10 -11.79
C ILE A 44 -11.15 -17.67 -13.05
N THR A 45 -10.01 -17.00 -12.87
CA THR A 45 -9.17 -16.50 -13.95
C THR A 45 -8.59 -17.66 -14.77
N ASP A 46 -8.17 -18.74 -14.11
CA ASP A 46 -7.70 -19.95 -14.78
C ASP A 46 -8.82 -20.61 -15.60
N GLU A 47 -10.04 -20.72 -15.07
CA GLU A 47 -11.19 -21.26 -15.80
C GLU A 47 -11.56 -20.37 -17.01
N VAL A 48 -11.59 -19.05 -16.82
CA VAL A 48 -11.80 -18.07 -17.90
C VAL A 48 -10.72 -18.21 -18.98
N ASN A 49 -9.46 -18.33 -18.60
CA ASN A 49 -8.34 -18.48 -19.54
C ASN A 49 -8.42 -19.81 -20.29
N ASN A 50 -8.80 -20.90 -19.63
CA ASN A 50 -8.91 -22.20 -20.28
C ASN A 50 -10.05 -22.28 -21.28
N ILE A 51 -11.23 -21.75 -20.93
CA ILE A 51 -12.41 -21.78 -21.80
C ILE A 51 -12.26 -20.78 -22.95
N SER A 52 -11.62 -19.63 -22.73
CA SER A 52 -11.53 -18.59 -23.75
C SER A 52 -10.41 -18.77 -24.77
N LYS A 53 -9.49 -19.73 -24.58
CA LYS A 53 -8.36 -20.00 -25.50
C LYS A 53 -8.79 -20.36 -26.92
N SER A 54 -9.89 -21.11 -27.06
CA SER A 54 -10.39 -21.59 -28.36
C SER A 54 -11.56 -20.78 -28.92
N LEU A 55 -12.08 -19.81 -28.16
CA LEU A 55 -13.29 -19.04 -28.51
C LEU A 55 -12.95 -17.62 -28.97
N LYS A 56 -13.77 -17.06 -29.87
CA LYS A 56 -13.61 -15.70 -30.40
C LYS A 56 -14.93 -14.93 -30.42
N GLY A 57 -14.84 -13.60 -30.42
CA GLY A 57 -15.99 -12.72 -30.53
C GLY A 57 -17.05 -12.95 -29.45
N GLU A 58 -18.29 -13.09 -29.88
CA GLU A 58 -19.47 -13.23 -29.03
C GLU A 58 -19.48 -14.55 -28.23
N GLU A 59 -19.02 -15.66 -28.81
CA GLU A 59 -18.95 -16.95 -28.12
C GLU A 59 -18.03 -16.89 -26.89
N LYS A 60 -16.92 -16.16 -27.01
CA LYS A 60 -16.00 -15.91 -25.90
C LYS A 60 -16.67 -15.09 -24.80
N PHE A 61 -17.41 -14.05 -25.17
CA PHE A 61 -18.12 -13.21 -24.19
C PHE A 61 -19.11 -14.05 -23.35
N PHE A 62 -20.01 -14.79 -24.01
CA PHE A 62 -20.98 -15.64 -23.29
C PHE A 62 -20.34 -16.77 -22.49
N ALA A 63 -19.19 -17.29 -22.94
CA ALA A 63 -18.46 -18.30 -22.17
C ALA A 63 -17.88 -17.71 -20.88
N VAL A 64 -17.27 -16.53 -20.94
CA VAL A 64 -16.74 -15.83 -19.75
C VAL A 64 -17.88 -15.42 -18.81
N GLU A 65 -18.97 -14.90 -19.34
CA GLU A 65 -20.16 -14.51 -18.55
C GLU A 65 -20.77 -15.69 -17.80
N ARG A 66 -20.81 -16.88 -18.43
CA ARG A 66 -21.24 -18.12 -17.78
C ARG A 66 -20.34 -18.48 -16.60
N VAL A 67 -19.02 -18.34 -16.73
CA VAL A 67 -18.08 -18.58 -15.63
C VAL A 67 -18.32 -17.58 -14.50
N TYR A 68 -18.43 -16.29 -14.79
CA TYR A 68 -18.69 -15.27 -13.76
C TYR A 68 -20.01 -15.51 -13.01
N THR A 69 -21.07 -15.85 -13.75
CA THR A 69 -22.38 -16.19 -13.17
C THR A 69 -22.29 -17.44 -12.29
N LYS A 70 -21.60 -18.50 -12.75
CA LYS A 70 -21.37 -19.74 -11.98
C LYS A 70 -20.73 -19.45 -10.61
N TYR A 71 -19.73 -18.56 -10.56
CA TYR A 71 -19.02 -18.23 -9.33
C TYR A 71 -19.63 -17.07 -8.51
N HIS A 72 -20.79 -16.53 -8.96
CA HIS A 72 -21.40 -15.33 -8.40
C HIS A 72 -20.36 -14.19 -8.28
N PHE A 73 -19.51 -14.09 -9.30
CA PHE A 73 -18.35 -13.22 -9.33
C PHE A 73 -18.64 -12.01 -10.20
N HIS A 74 -18.36 -10.83 -9.67
CA HIS A 74 -18.39 -9.59 -10.42
C HIS A 74 -16.96 -9.05 -10.54
N PRO A 75 -16.49 -8.59 -11.71
CA PRO A 75 -15.11 -8.11 -11.89
C PRO A 75 -14.65 -7.06 -10.88
N ILE A 76 -15.57 -6.23 -10.38
CA ILE A 76 -15.28 -5.24 -9.31
C ILE A 76 -14.78 -5.88 -8.00
N GLN A 77 -15.09 -7.17 -7.76
CA GLN A 77 -14.62 -7.91 -6.60
C GLN A 77 -13.09 -8.09 -6.62
N ASN A 78 -12.40 -7.85 -7.75
CA ASN A 78 -10.94 -7.77 -7.76
C ASN A 78 -10.40 -6.67 -6.84
N MET A 79 -11.17 -5.61 -6.57
CA MET A 79 -10.74 -4.58 -5.61
C MET A 79 -10.57 -5.13 -4.18
N MET A 80 -11.19 -6.28 -3.88
CA MET A 80 -11.08 -6.96 -2.58
C MET A 80 -9.70 -7.58 -2.34
N THR A 81 -8.84 -7.71 -3.37
CA THR A 81 -7.45 -8.13 -3.19
C THR A 81 -6.55 -6.99 -2.67
N GLY A 82 -7.09 -5.77 -2.54
CA GLY A 82 -6.40 -4.60 -2.01
C GLY A 82 -7.04 -3.99 -0.75
N LEU A 83 -7.80 -4.78 0.03
CA LEU A 83 -8.45 -4.30 1.27
C LEU A 83 -7.50 -3.62 2.27
N SER A 84 -6.27 -4.13 2.41
CA SER A 84 -5.25 -3.59 3.31
C SER A 84 -4.82 -2.18 2.90
N PHE A 85 -4.82 -1.86 1.60
CA PHE A 85 -4.56 -0.51 1.11
C PHE A 85 -5.62 0.48 1.61
N PHE A 86 -6.90 0.10 1.60
CA PHE A 86 -7.98 0.96 2.10
C PHE A 86 -7.89 1.23 3.61
N VAL A 87 -7.21 0.37 4.38
CA VAL A 87 -6.93 0.62 5.80
C VAL A 87 -5.78 1.61 5.97
N ILE A 88 -4.72 1.49 5.16
CA ILE A 88 -3.52 2.34 5.25
C ILE A 88 -3.78 3.74 4.67
N PHE A 89 -4.57 3.83 3.60
CA PHE A 89 -4.75 5.06 2.83
C PHE A 89 -5.26 6.25 3.68
N PRO A 90 -6.29 6.10 4.55
CA PRO A 90 -6.72 7.19 5.43
C PRO A 90 -5.64 7.62 6.43
N VAL A 91 -4.83 6.69 6.92
CA VAL A 91 -3.71 6.98 7.85
C VAL A 91 -2.62 7.76 7.13
N LEU A 92 -2.29 7.38 5.90
CA LEU A 92 -1.32 8.10 5.07
C LEU A 92 -1.79 9.53 4.77
N ILE A 93 -3.06 9.70 4.39
CA ILE A 93 -3.65 11.04 4.21
C ILE A 93 -3.59 11.85 5.49
N SER A 94 -3.90 11.23 6.64
CA SER A 94 -3.87 11.90 7.93
C SER A 94 -2.47 12.39 8.27
N ALA A 95 -1.44 11.57 8.04
CA ALA A 95 -0.04 11.95 8.22
C ALA A 95 0.34 13.11 7.28
N TYR A 96 0.00 13.01 5.98
CA TYR A 96 0.26 14.07 5.01
C TYR A 96 -0.38 15.40 5.41
N LEU A 97 -1.67 15.39 5.78
CA LEU A 97 -2.39 16.59 6.23
C LEU A 97 -1.78 17.14 7.52
N PHE A 98 -1.40 16.28 8.46
CA PHE A 98 -0.73 16.69 9.69
C PHE A 98 0.58 17.43 9.41
N PHE A 99 1.43 16.89 8.52
CA PHE A 99 2.67 17.56 8.11
C PHE A 99 2.41 18.88 7.39
N ASN A 100 1.42 18.92 6.49
CA ASN A 100 1.11 20.12 5.72
C ASN A 100 0.64 21.28 6.62
N ILE A 101 -0.23 20.99 7.60
CA ILE A 101 -0.73 21.99 8.56
C ILE A 101 0.38 22.50 9.48
N ASN A 102 1.34 21.64 9.83
CA ASN A 102 2.40 21.94 10.80
C ASN A 102 3.77 22.23 10.14
N ILE A 103 3.81 22.54 8.84
CA ILE A 103 5.07 22.66 8.12
C ILE A 103 5.97 23.79 8.66
N GLN A 104 5.38 24.87 9.18
CA GLN A 104 6.14 25.98 9.77
C GLN A 104 6.77 25.60 11.12
N SER A 105 6.08 24.79 11.92
CA SER A 105 6.63 24.31 13.18
C SER A 105 7.70 23.25 12.95
N MET A 106 7.80 22.67 11.75
CA MET A 106 8.73 21.59 11.40
C MET A 106 10.01 21.99 10.66
N ASP A 107 10.30 23.30 10.58
CA ASP A 107 11.53 23.82 9.96
C ASP A 107 12.77 23.60 10.88
N GLU A 108 13.03 22.33 11.19
CA GLU A 108 14.17 21.83 11.97
C GLU A 108 15.01 20.91 11.09
N GLU A 109 16.34 21.04 11.18
CA GLU A 109 17.26 20.03 10.65
C GLU A 109 17.28 18.80 11.56
N PHE A 110 16.80 17.68 11.03
CA PHE A 110 16.93 16.39 11.68
C PHE A 110 18.29 15.75 11.34
N LEU A 111 19.00 15.33 12.39
CA LEU A 111 20.34 14.72 12.32
C LEU A 111 21.39 15.59 11.59
N ASN A 112 21.17 16.90 11.47
CA ASN A 112 22.00 17.81 10.67
C ASN A 112 22.17 17.36 9.19
N LEU A 113 21.21 16.60 8.67
CA LEU A 113 21.25 16.02 7.34
C LEU A 113 20.00 16.34 6.52
N VAL A 114 18.83 16.39 7.16
CA VAL A 114 17.54 16.50 6.46
C VAL A 114 16.67 17.55 7.13
N ASN A 115 16.16 18.52 6.36
CA ASN A 115 15.12 19.42 6.85
C ASN A 115 13.75 18.74 6.70
N LEU A 116 13.00 18.60 7.80
CA LEU A 116 11.75 17.85 7.81
C LEU A 116 10.60 18.53 7.05
N SER A 117 10.69 19.84 6.82
CA SER A 117 9.71 20.65 6.11
C SER A 117 9.98 20.82 4.63
N LYS A 118 11.10 20.28 4.12
CA LYS A 118 11.53 20.43 2.73
C LYS A 118 11.83 19.06 2.11
N PRO A 119 11.89 18.99 0.77
CA PRO A 119 12.47 17.83 0.10
C PRO A 119 13.88 17.53 0.62
N ASP A 120 14.27 16.26 0.67
CA ASP A 120 15.50 15.84 1.36
C ASP A 120 16.79 16.29 0.66
N GLU A 121 16.78 16.40 -0.68
CA GLU A 121 17.88 16.89 -1.51
C GLU A 121 19.28 16.28 -1.18
N LEU A 122 19.31 15.06 -0.62
CA LEU A 122 20.48 14.46 0.02
C LEU A 122 21.67 14.17 -0.92
N LEU A 123 21.43 14.03 -2.23
CA LEU A 123 22.48 13.71 -3.20
C LEU A 123 22.47 14.70 -4.37
N PHE A 124 23.33 15.71 -4.35
CA PHE A 124 23.45 16.72 -5.43
C PHE A 124 22.09 17.35 -5.83
N GLY A 125 21.18 17.55 -4.87
CA GLY A 125 19.82 18.06 -5.12
C GLY A 125 18.80 17.00 -5.50
N PHE A 126 19.17 15.71 -5.55
CA PHE A 126 18.23 14.61 -5.73
C PHE A 126 17.68 14.11 -4.39
N ASN A 127 16.38 13.79 -4.41
CA ASN A 127 15.66 13.26 -3.25
C ASN A 127 15.89 11.75 -3.11
N ILE A 128 16.69 11.35 -2.12
CA ILE A 128 17.08 9.96 -1.89
C ILE A 128 16.05 9.22 -1.04
N ILE A 129 15.36 9.89 -0.11
CA ILE A 129 14.39 9.23 0.77
C ILE A 129 13.23 8.60 -0.02
N PRO A 130 12.60 9.28 -1.00
CA PRO A 130 11.56 8.67 -1.82
C PRO A 130 12.05 7.47 -2.64
N ILE A 131 13.29 7.53 -3.16
CA ILE A 131 13.90 6.42 -3.89
C ILE A 131 14.06 5.22 -2.96
N MET A 132 14.56 5.44 -1.74
CA MET A 132 14.72 4.39 -0.74
C MET A 132 13.38 3.73 -0.37
N ILE A 133 12.33 4.54 -0.12
CA ILE A 133 10.98 4.04 0.17
C ILE A 133 10.47 3.18 -0.99
N PHE A 134 10.63 3.65 -2.23
CA PHE A 134 10.22 2.90 -3.42
C PHE A 134 10.97 1.57 -3.54
N THR A 135 12.30 1.57 -3.37
CA THR A 135 13.12 0.36 -3.44
C THR A 135 12.71 -0.67 -2.38
N ILE A 136 12.51 -0.24 -1.14
CA ILE A 136 12.05 -1.12 -0.05
C ILE A 136 10.69 -1.74 -0.39
N ASN A 137 9.73 -0.91 -0.81
CA ASN A 137 8.39 -1.38 -1.18
C ASN A 137 8.40 -2.33 -2.39
N PHE A 138 9.28 -2.08 -3.36
CA PHE A 138 9.46 -2.97 -4.51
C PHE A 138 9.94 -4.36 -4.08
N PHE A 139 10.93 -4.41 -3.20
CA PHE A 139 11.41 -5.69 -2.66
C PHE A 139 10.35 -6.37 -1.80
N ASP A 140 9.66 -5.64 -0.92
CA ASP A 140 8.57 -6.17 -0.09
C ASP A 140 7.46 -6.80 -0.95
N ALA A 141 7.03 -6.09 -1.99
CA ALA A 141 6.07 -6.63 -2.96
C ALA A 141 6.60 -7.90 -3.64
N ARG A 142 7.86 -7.91 -4.07
CA ARG A 142 8.46 -9.09 -4.71
C ARG A 142 8.50 -10.30 -3.77
N TYR A 143 8.83 -10.11 -2.49
CA TYR A 143 8.83 -11.20 -1.49
C TYR A 143 7.43 -11.70 -1.13
N LYS A 144 6.41 -10.85 -1.25
CA LYS A 144 5.02 -11.22 -0.93
C LYS A 144 4.35 -12.03 -2.04
N TYR A 145 4.76 -11.84 -3.31
CA TYR A 145 4.12 -12.44 -4.49
C TYR A 145 4.96 -13.53 -5.18
N TYR A 146 6.11 -13.92 -4.61
CA TYR A 146 6.90 -15.11 -4.98
C TYR A 146 6.97 -16.09 -3.81
#